data_AF-A0AAE0BYD8-F1
#
_entry.id   AF-A0AAE0BYD8-F1
#
_cell.length_a   1.000
_cell.length_b   1.000
_cell.length_c   1.000
_cell.angle_alpha   90.00
_cell.angle_beta   90.00
_cell.angle_gamma   90.00
#
_symmetry.space_group_name_H-M   'P 1'
#
loop_
_entity.id
_entity.type
_entity.pdbx_description
1 polymer ?
#
loop_
_entity_poly.entity_id
_entity_poly.type
_entity_poly.pdbx_seq_one_letter_code
_entity_poly.pdbx_strand_id
1 'polypeptide(L)'
;MNLGSSHEDQEFRDVFDHIFQGGYIPPCHKLVNHNVLSLSTEGRAKVCSALKDLFRESISPCIAGDIWSEGGVAIFGILVYWLTADDEYKERLLGALPFSVVRHTADELVLATKRACASMGVGTFIEGDSPVDTVSDSVHATTSDSASNIVSGWKCFDGHECNCHIIALAVTKYLESPGVGRVFKKLRGMTTHFNHSVIGRHLLHDCQTRYQLSSTSPPQDNATRGGWKGAHLMAEWYFQNQPKKAATVVDNPDGSKYGEHQLTGCDWDVVRESTYVLSQHATAIDLLQVTKTVTVSSVLPVIGGLISKLDPSRSLKYNGAAVAVLNTDVQDARKRYLEDLKRRYYNELMTCKLEDFSVSTFLDPRYKSLAFKHLEKWDRGTLTKDRVIEWARSAYTQDWKPARDTSVVQKVAAPKAAQKKQLVSFLEDSDDEIEEVEELVVLESIAVQSDREFTLYLASPPANMSDNPVQWWVDRKFKMPNMFKMFRQFIASPASTGGVERTFSACGHMHSNLRKRVTEGTLEHSMMASINTQ
;
A
#
# COMPACT_ATOMS: atom_id res chain seq x y z
N MET A 1 14.08 25.24 42.45
CA MET A 1 13.30 24.33 43.31
C MET A 1 13.28 22.97 42.64
N ASN A 2 13.71 21.94 43.39
CA ASN A 2 13.76 20.54 42.98
C ASN A 2 12.39 20.07 42.48
N LEU A 3 12.30 19.71 41.19
CA LEU A 3 11.26 18.80 40.70
C LEU A 3 11.84 17.40 40.86
N GLY A 4 11.23 16.62 41.75
CA GLY A 4 11.74 15.36 42.27
C GLY A 4 12.09 14.35 41.19
N SER A 5 13.22 13.68 41.38
CA SER A 5 13.45 12.33 40.87
C SER A 5 12.30 11.45 41.35
N SER A 6 11.50 10.91 40.43
CA SER A 6 10.47 9.93 40.81
C SER A 6 11.16 8.72 41.46
N HIS A 7 10.50 8.09 42.42
CA HIS A 7 10.98 6.85 43.05
C HIS A 7 11.32 5.75 42.01
N GLU A 8 10.72 5.79 40.82
CA GLU A 8 10.99 4.89 39.69
C GLU A 8 12.44 4.99 39.16
N ASP A 9 13.09 6.16 39.25
CA ASP A 9 14.46 6.37 38.74
C ASP A 9 15.53 5.70 39.63
N GLN A 10 15.25 5.53 40.93
CA GLN A 10 16.17 4.88 41.86
C GLN A 10 16.07 3.35 41.75
N GLU A 11 14.85 2.79 41.74
CA GLU A 11 14.65 1.35 41.55
C GLU A 11 15.21 0.86 40.21
N PHE A 12 15.06 1.65 39.14
CA PHE A 12 15.64 1.34 37.84
C PHE A 12 17.17 1.32 37.88
N ARG A 13 17.80 2.26 38.59
CA ARG A 13 19.25 2.28 38.79
C ARG A 13 19.73 1.09 39.61
N ASP A 14 19.02 0.77 40.68
CA ASP A 14 19.37 -0.35 41.56
C ASP A 14 19.30 -1.70 40.81
N VAL A 15 18.33 -1.87 39.89
CA VAL A 15 18.25 -3.04 38.99
C VAL A 15 19.44 -3.10 38.04
N PHE A 16 19.83 -1.99 37.42
CA PHE A 16 20.98 -1.95 36.52
C PHE A 16 22.31 -2.15 37.27
N ASP A 17 22.47 -1.55 38.45
CA ASP A 17 23.63 -1.75 39.31
C ASP A 17 23.72 -3.21 39.78
N HIS A 18 22.59 -3.86 40.05
CA HIS A 18 22.56 -5.28 40.37
C HIS A 18 22.96 -6.18 39.19
N ILE A 19 22.47 -5.89 37.98
CA ILE A 19 22.75 -6.68 36.78
C ILE A 19 24.19 -6.48 36.29
N PHE A 20 24.67 -5.23 36.28
CA PHE A 20 25.95 -4.85 35.71
C PHE A 20 27.05 -4.64 36.74
N GLN A 21 26.77 -4.86 38.03
CA GLN A 21 27.71 -4.70 39.15
C GLN A 21 28.43 -3.35 39.15
N GLY A 22 27.71 -2.28 38.79
CA GLY A 22 28.25 -0.92 38.66
C GLY A 22 29.14 -0.69 37.43
N GLY A 23 29.32 -1.68 36.55
CA GLY A 23 30.08 -1.55 35.30
C GLY A 23 29.37 -0.75 34.20
N TYR A 24 28.09 -0.43 34.39
CA TYR A 24 27.31 0.38 33.47
C TYR A 24 26.33 1.26 34.24
N ILE A 25 26.42 2.57 34.04
CA ILE A 25 25.49 3.54 34.60
C ILE A 25 24.46 3.87 33.50
N PRO A 26 23.17 3.55 33.69
CA PRO A 26 22.16 3.86 32.70
C PRO A 26 22.04 5.38 32.51
N PRO A 27 21.87 5.85 31.25
CA PRO A 27 21.73 7.26 30.96
C PRO A 27 20.46 7.83 31.60
N CYS A 28 20.53 9.05 32.11
CA CYS A 28 19.36 9.72 32.65
C CYS A 28 18.36 10.09 31.54
N HIS A 29 17.08 10.26 31.90
CA HIS A 29 16.01 10.61 30.96
C HIS A 29 16.32 11.85 30.10
N LYS A 30 17.01 12.86 30.65
CA LYS A 30 17.43 14.05 29.90
C LYS A 30 18.41 13.72 28.77
N LEU A 31 19.39 12.86 29.03
CA LEU A 31 20.37 12.43 28.04
C LEU A 31 19.71 11.58 26.94
N VAL A 32 18.79 10.69 27.32
CA VAL A 32 18.00 9.91 26.35
C VAL A 32 17.19 10.83 25.44
N ASN A 33 16.47 11.81 25.99
CA ASN A 33 15.69 12.76 25.18
C ASN A 33 16.57 13.61 24.26
N HIS A 34 17.72 14.09 24.75
CA HIS A 34 18.68 14.80 23.92
C HIS A 34 19.15 13.94 22.73
N ASN A 35 19.46 12.67 22.96
CA ASN A 35 19.88 11.75 21.90
C ASN A 35 18.75 11.48 20.90
N VAL A 36 17.50 11.32 21.36
CA VAL A 36 16.33 11.18 20.47
C VAL A 36 16.15 12.41 19.58
N LEU A 37 16.28 13.63 20.14
CA LEU A 37 16.22 14.87 19.36
C LEU A 37 17.35 14.95 18.31
N SER A 38 18.57 14.59 18.70
CA SER A 38 19.73 14.54 17.79
C SER A 38 19.50 13.56 16.65
N LEU A 39 19.06 12.33 16.95
CA LEU A 39 18.75 11.29 15.96
C LEU A 39 17.59 11.70 15.05
N SER A 40 16.58 12.38 15.60
CA SER A 40 15.48 12.95 14.81
C SER A 40 16.00 13.98 13.79
N THR A 41 16.87 14.90 14.23
CA THR A 41 17.47 15.90 13.32
C THR A 41 18.35 15.26 12.26
N GLU A 42 19.16 14.26 12.64
CA GLU A 42 19.99 13.50 11.69
C GLU A 42 19.13 12.76 10.66
N GLY A 43 18.09 12.05 11.12
CA GLY A 43 17.16 11.33 10.25
C GLY A 43 16.45 12.28 9.27
N ARG A 44 15.99 13.44 9.74
CA ARG A 44 15.42 14.48 8.88
C ARG A 44 16.40 14.95 7.81
N ALA A 45 17.65 15.24 8.20
CA ALA A 45 18.69 15.66 7.26
C ALA A 45 18.98 14.60 6.18
N LYS A 46 19.02 13.32 6.56
CA LYS A 46 19.18 12.19 5.62
C LYS A 46 18.05 12.13 4.59
N VAL A 47 16.79 12.23 5.05
CA VAL A 47 15.62 12.23 4.16
C VAL A 47 15.64 13.45 3.24
N CYS A 48 15.89 14.65 3.77
CA CYS A 48 16.01 15.87 2.95
C CYS A 48 17.10 15.76 1.89
N SER A 49 18.25 15.16 2.23
CA SER A 49 19.33 14.94 1.26
C SER A 49 18.90 13.99 0.15
N ALA A 50 18.28 12.86 0.50
CA ALA A 50 17.81 11.88 -0.47
C ALA A 50 16.73 12.45 -1.41
N LEU A 51 15.82 13.28 -0.89
CA LEU A 51 14.80 13.95 -1.70
C LEU A 51 15.42 15.00 -2.63
N LYS A 52 16.44 15.75 -2.17
CA LYS A 52 17.20 16.65 -3.06
C LYS A 52 17.87 15.90 -4.20
N ASP A 53 18.43 14.74 -3.93
CA ASP A 53 19.04 13.90 -4.97
C ASP A 53 17.98 13.42 -5.97
N LEU A 54 16.81 13.01 -5.49
CA LEU A 54 15.67 12.64 -6.33
C LEU A 54 15.21 13.77 -7.26
N PHE A 55 15.07 14.99 -6.73
CA PHE A 55 14.69 16.16 -7.53
C PHE A 55 15.74 16.54 -8.59
N ARG A 56 17.03 16.30 -8.35
CA ARG A 56 18.07 16.50 -9.39
C ARG A 56 17.90 15.56 -10.58
N GLU A 57 17.22 14.44 -10.40
CA GLU A 57 16.89 13.51 -11.48
C GLU A 57 15.58 13.86 -12.21
N SER A 58 14.90 14.94 -11.78
CA SER A 58 13.57 15.35 -12.22
C SER A 58 12.48 14.33 -11.87
N ILE A 59 12.59 13.72 -10.69
CA ILE A 59 11.59 12.79 -10.15
C ILE A 59 11.01 13.41 -8.88
N SER A 60 9.68 13.36 -8.75
CA SER A 60 8.96 13.81 -7.56
C SER A 60 8.64 12.62 -6.65
N PRO A 61 8.65 12.76 -5.32
CA PRO A 61 8.23 11.70 -4.42
C PRO A 61 6.70 11.50 -4.43
N CYS A 62 6.25 10.35 -3.94
CA CYS A 62 4.86 10.10 -3.58
C CYS A 62 4.69 10.20 -2.05
N ILE A 63 3.49 10.48 -1.57
CA ILE A 63 3.21 10.51 -0.13
C ILE A 63 1.99 9.67 0.22
N ALA A 64 1.95 9.12 1.43
CA ALA A 64 0.74 8.52 1.99
C ALA A 64 0.48 9.07 3.38
N GLY A 65 -0.81 9.25 3.70
CA GLY A 65 -1.23 9.95 4.91
C GLY A 65 -2.40 9.25 5.58
N ASP A 66 -2.36 9.20 6.90
CA ASP A 66 -3.42 8.65 7.74
C ASP A 66 -3.39 9.32 9.12
N ILE A 67 -4.49 9.24 9.87
CA ILE A 67 -4.63 9.81 11.21
C ILE A 67 -4.78 8.66 12.22
N TRP A 68 -3.85 8.61 13.16
CA TRP A 68 -3.97 7.76 14.34
C TRP A 68 -4.53 8.55 15.50
N SER A 69 -5.41 7.93 16.30
CA SER A 69 -5.86 8.51 17.56
C SER A 69 -6.04 7.44 18.65
N GLU A 70 -5.51 7.71 19.83
CA GLU A 70 -5.67 6.86 21.02
C GLU A 70 -5.58 7.68 22.31
N GLY A 71 -6.52 7.48 23.23
CA GLY A 71 -6.42 8.04 24.59
C GLY A 71 -6.38 9.57 24.68
N GLY A 72 -6.95 10.29 23.71
CA GLY A 72 -6.93 11.76 23.63
C GLY A 72 -5.71 12.33 22.89
N VAL A 73 -4.80 11.47 22.42
CA VAL A 73 -3.70 11.83 21.51
C VAL A 73 -4.12 11.53 20.07
N ALA A 74 -3.86 12.44 19.14
CA ALA A 74 -4.04 12.22 17.72
C ALA A 74 -2.81 12.68 16.94
N ILE A 75 -2.34 11.85 16.01
CA ILE A 75 -1.18 12.13 15.16
C ILE A 75 -1.58 11.96 13.71
N PHE A 76 -1.30 12.98 12.91
CA PHE A 76 -1.35 12.89 11.46
C PHE A 76 0.01 12.46 10.94
N GLY A 77 0.09 11.21 10.48
CA GLY A 77 1.31 10.60 9.97
C GLY A 77 1.37 10.71 8.46
N ILE A 78 2.48 11.22 7.94
CA ILE A 78 2.74 11.35 6.51
C ILE A 78 4.04 10.62 6.20
N LEU A 79 3.96 9.58 5.39
CA LEU A 79 5.10 8.88 4.84
C LEU A 79 5.40 9.39 3.44
N VAL A 80 6.68 9.40 3.07
CA VAL A 80 7.18 9.71 1.74
C VAL A 80 7.82 8.49 1.11
N TYR A 81 7.56 8.31 -0.18
CA TYR A 81 7.94 7.14 -0.96
C TYR A 81 8.68 7.55 -2.23
N TRP A 82 9.77 6.85 -2.51
CA TRP A 82 10.47 6.97 -3.78
C TRP A 82 11.27 5.70 -4.07
N LEU A 83 11.65 5.52 -5.33
CA LEU A 83 12.53 4.46 -5.75
C LEU A 83 13.90 5.06 -6.11
N THR A 84 14.98 4.53 -5.53
CA THR A 84 16.36 4.94 -5.86
C THR A 84 16.79 4.44 -7.24
N ALA A 85 17.89 4.96 -7.76
CA ALA A 85 18.48 4.48 -9.02
C ALA A 85 19.09 3.06 -8.93
N ASP A 86 19.22 2.53 -7.70
CA ASP A 86 19.93 1.30 -7.35
C ASP A 86 19.00 0.26 -6.71
N ASP A 87 17.73 0.19 -7.15
CA ASP A 87 16.75 -0.85 -6.77
C ASP A 87 16.25 -0.78 -5.30
N GLU A 88 16.32 0.38 -4.64
CA GLU A 88 15.81 0.49 -3.27
C GLU A 88 14.51 1.27 -3.21
N TYR A 89 13.42 0.58 -2.85
CA TYR A 89 12.15 1.20 -2.51
C TYR A 89 12.26 1.82 -1.11
N LYS A 90 12.20 3.14 -1.04
CA LYS A 90 12.32 3.89 0.21
C LYS A 90 10.94 4.30 0.70
N GLU A 91 10.75 4.10 1.99
CA GLU A 91 9.59 4.50 2.78
C GLU A 91 10.14 5.19 4.03
N ARG A 92 9.86 6.48 4.20
CA ARG A 92 10.39 7.30 5.31
C ARG A 92 9.32 8.22 5.86
N LEU A 93 9.49 8.66 7.10
CA LEU A 93 8.56 9.59 7.74
C LEU A 93 8.85 11.02 7.29
N LEU A 94 7.86 11.65 6.67
CA LEU A 94 7.88 13.06 6.27
C LEU A 94 7.33 13.96 7.37
N GLY A 95 6.31 13.48 8.09
CA GLY A 95 5.71 14.19 9.23
C GLY A 95 4.97 13.25 10.18
N ALA A 96 5.06 13.50 11.49
CA ALA A 96 4.19 12.90 12.51
C ALA A 96 3.61 14.04 13.34
N LEU A 97 2.60 14.70 12.77
CA LEU A 97 2.14 16.00 13.25
C LEU A 97 1.11 15.84 14.39
N PRO A 98 1.32 16.54 15.52
CA PRO A 98 0.33 16.65 16.59
C PRO A 98 -1.01 17.16 16.06
N PHE A 99 -2.10 16.45 16.33
CA PHE A 99 -3.45 16.75 15.82
C PHE A 99 -4.54 16.65 16.90
N SER A 100 -4.18 16.59 18.19
CA SER A 100 -5.16 16.54 19.29
C SER A 100 -5.95 17.82 19.53
N VAL A 101 -5.37 18.97 19.24
CA VAL A 101 -5.96 20.30 19.57
C VAL A 101 -6.57 21.01 18.37
N VAL A 102 -6.39 20.46 17.18
CA VAL A 102 -6.88 21.02 15.91
C VAL A 102 -8.07 20.20 15.43
N ARG A 103 -9.08 20.85 14.84
CA ARG A 103 -10.16 20.10 14.18
C ARG A 103 -9.60 19.40 12.95
N HIS A 104 -9.98 18.14 12.74
CA HIS A 104 -9.52 17.33 11.61
C HIS A 104 -10.23 17.72 10.31
N THR A 105 -10.32 19.02 10.00
CA THR A 105 -10.95 19.53 8.77
C THR A 105 -10.07 19.28 7.55
N ALA A 106 -10.68 19.30 6.37
CA ALA A 106 -9.95 19.18 5.10
C ALA A 106 -8.84 20.24 4.96
N ASP A 107 -9.14 21.49 5.30
CA ASP A 107 -8.23 22.62 5.19
C ASP A 107 -7.01 22.49 6.11
N GLU A 108 -7.22 22.03 7.35
CA GLU A 108 -6.13 21.82 8.30
C GLU A 108 -5.22 20.67 7.87
N LEU A 109 -5.79 19.59 7.33
CA LEU A 109 -5.01 18.44 6.85
C LEU A 109 -4.14 18.81 5.64
N VAL A 110 -4.68 19.54 4.67
CA VAL A 110 -3.90 19.98 3.51
C VAL A 110 -2.81 20.98 3.91
N LEU A 111 -3.13 21.91 4.83
CA LEU A 111 -2.17 22.87 5.35
C LEU A 111 -1.02 22.20 6.09
N ALA A 112 -1.35 21.25 6.97
CA ALA A 112 -0.39 20.42 7.70
C ALA A 112 0.51 19.63 6.74
N THR A 113 -0.08 19.04 5.68
CA THR A 113 0.65 18.32 4.63
C THR A 113 1.64 19.25 3.92
N LYS A 114 1.20 20.42 3.46
CA LYS A 114 2.05 21.38 2.74
C LYS A 114 3.20 21.91 3.60
N ARG A 115 2.93 22.24 4.86
CA ARG A 115 3.97 22.63 5.83
C ARG A 115 5.00 21.53 6.06
N ALA A 116 4.55 20.28 6.23
CA ALA A 116 5.46 19.15 6.43
C ALA A 116 6.35 18.92 5.20
N CYS A 117 5.76 18.93 4.00
CA CYS A 117 6.48 18.79 2.74
C CYS A 117 7.54 19.89 2.57
N ALA A 118 7.15 21.15 2.73
CA ALA A 118 8.07 22.28 2.63
C ALA A 118 9.20 22.19 3.67
N SER A 119 8.91 21.75 4.90
CA SER A 119 9.92 21.56 5.95
C SER A 119 10.95 20.48 5.64
N MET A 120 10.65 19.59 4.69
CA MET A 120 11.52 18.51 4.21
C MET A 120 12.10 18.79 2.82
N GLY A 121 11.87 20.00 2.28
CA GLY A 121 12.37 20.43 0.96
C GLY A 121 11.56 19.88 -0.22
N VAL A 122 10.34 19.41 0.00
CA VAL A 122 9.39 19.02 -1.05
C VAL A 122 8.55 20.23 -1.41
N GLY A 123 8.99 20.98 -2.42
CA GLY A 123 8.37 22.25 -2.82
C GLY A 123 8.57 23.37 -1.80
N THR A 124 7.93 24.50 -2.08
CA THR A 124 7.89 25.70 -1.23
C THR A 124 6.45 26.01 -0.88
N PHE A 125 6.20 26.29 0.40
CA PHE A 125 4.90 26.72 0.92
C PHE A 125 5.07 27.94 1.81
N ILE A 126 4.51 29.08 1.40
CA ILE A 126 4.55 30.36 2.13
C ILE A 126 3.13 30.89 2.25
N GLU A 127 2.73 31.20 3.48
CA GLU A 127 1.45 31.84 3.80
C GLU A 127 1.62 33.37 3.90
N GLY A 128 0.55 34.13 3.67
CA GLY A 128 0.54 35.60 3.83
C GLY A 128 0.11 36.35 2.57
N ASP A 129 0.54 37.61 2.45
CA ASP A 129 0.10 38.55 1.41
C ASP A 129 0.57 38.17 -0.01
N SER A 130 1.64 37.37 -0.12
CA SER A 130 2.13 36.79 -1.38
C SER A 130 2.30 35.29 -1.20
N PRO A 131 1.19 34.53 -1.25
CA PRO A 131 1.23 33.09 -1.00
C PRO A 131 1.96 32.38 -2.14
N VAL A 132 2.82 31.44 -1.78
CA VAL A 132 3.52 30.56 -2.73
C VAL A 132 3.20 29.13 -2.35
N ASP A 133 2.73 28.35 -3.31
CA ASP A 133 2.51 26.92 -3.15
C ASP A 133 3.01 26.19 -4.41
N THR A 134 4.13 25.50 -4.25
CA THR A 134 4.68 24.59 -5.28
C THR A 134 4.73 23.15 -4.76
N VAL A 135 4.16 22.89 -3.58
CA VAL A 135 4.16 21.55 -2.97
C VAL A 135 3.27 20.61 -3.78
N SER A 136 2.12 21.10 -4.23
CA SER A 136 1.17 20.32 -5.01
C SER A 136 1.80 19.77 -6.30
N ASP A 137 2.67 20.55 -6.94
CA ASP A 137 3.39 20.14 -8.16
C ASP A 137 4.66 19.31 -7.85
N SER A 138 5.18 19.41 -6.62
CA SER A 138 6.40 18.69 -6.19
C SER A 138 6.11 17.29 -5.64
N VAL A 139 4.83 16.90 -5.54
CA VAL A 139 4.38 15.58 -5.11
C VAL A 139 3.72 14.91 -6.31
N HIS A 140 4.21 13.74 -6.72
CA HIS A 140 3.65 13.06 -7.88
C HIS A 140 2.28 12.44 -7.61
N ALA A 141 2.14 11.75 -6.49
CA ALA A 141 0.91 11.07 -6.14
C ALA A 141 0.75 10.97 -4.62
N THR A 142 -0.51 11.01 -4.20
CA THR A 142 -0.93 10.83 -2.82
C THR A 142 -1.69 9.52 -2.61
N THR A 143 -1.55 8.91 -1.42
CA THR A 143 -2.38 7.79 -0.99
C THR A 143 -2.98 8.06 0.39
N SER A 144 -4.28 8.30 0.44
CA SER A 144 -5.00 8.56 1.70
C SER A 144 -5.84 7.36 2.14
N ASP A 145 -6.33 7.35 3.37
CA ASP A 145 -7.50 6.53 3.69
C ASP A 145 -8.75 7.04 2.91
N SER A 146 -9.90 6.41 3.12
CA SER A 146 -11.17 6.84 2.50
C SER A 146 -12.01 7.76 3.40
N ALA A 147 -11.41 8.40 4.43
CA ALA A 147 -12.12 9.32 5.30
C ALA A 147 -12.42 10.64 4.58
N SER A 148 -13.62 11.17 4.79
CA SER A 148 -14.14 12.32 4.00
C SER A 148 -13.24 13.56 4.05
N ASN A 149 -12.61 13.83 5.19
CA ASN A 149 -11.86 15.06 5.38
C ASN A 149 -10.51 15.03 4.66
N ILE A 150 -9.75 13.92 4.75
CA ILE A 150 -8.48 13.81 4.02
C ILE A 150 -8.74 13.68 2.51
N VAL A 151 -9.76 12.92 2.10
CA VAL A 151 -10.16 12.82 0.69
C VAL A 151 -10.55 14.18 0.13
N SER A 152 -11.21 15.03 0.92
CA SER A 152 -11.55 16.40 0.49
C SER A 152 -10.34 17.34 0.50
N GLY A 153 -9.46 17.24 1.50
CA GLY A 153 -8.29 18.11 1.64
C GLY A 153 -7.22 17.82 0.58
N TRP A 154 -7.05 16.54 0.22
CA TRP A 154 -6.02 16.11 -0.75
C TRP A 154 -6.47 16.17 -2.21
N LYS A 155 -7.64 16.74 -2.52
CA LYS A 155 -8.08 16.96 -3.92
C LYS A 155 -7.17 17.86 -4.73
N CYS A 156 -6.31 18.66 -4.09
CA CYS A 156 -5.32 19.49 -4.77
C CYS A 156 -4.09 18.70 -5.23
N PHE A 157 -3.97 17.43 -4.85
CA PHE A 157 -2.92 16.54 -5.32
C PHE A 157 -3.51 15.47 -6.24
N ASP A 158 -2.69 15.00 -7.17
CA ASP A 158 -2.98 13.73 -7.85
C ASP A 158 -2.79 12.56 -6.89
N GLY A 159 -3.45 11.44 -7.18
CA GLY A 159 -3.37 10.25 -6.35
C GLY A 159 -4.70 9.55 -6.14
N HIS A 160 -4.71 8.60 -5.20
CA HIS A 160 -5.81 7.69 -4.99
C HIS A 160 -6.04 7.39 -3.51
N GLU A 161 -7.21 6.83 -3.21
CA GLU A 161 -7.48 6.32 -1.88
C GLU A 161 -6.83 4.94 -1.70
N CYS A 162 -6.69 4.52 -0.45
CA CYS A 162 -6.15 3.23 -0.08
C CYS A 162 -7.02 2.10 -0.66
N ASN A 163 -6.45 1.30 -1.57
CA ASN A 163 -7.19 0.20 -2.18
C ASN A 163 -7.63 -0.85 -1.16
N CYS A 164 -6.86 -1.05 -0.09
CA CYS A 164 -7.26 -1.95 0.98
C CYS A 164 -8.52 -1.45 1.73
N HIS A 165 -8.63 -0.14 1.98
CA HIS A 165 -9.84 0.49 2.52
C HIS A 165 -11.03 0.33 1.57
N ILE A 166 -10.85 0.62 0.27
CA ILE A 166 -11.92 0.47 -0.73
C ILE A 166 -12.43 -0.98 -0.77
N ILE A 167 -11.55 -1.97 -0.79
CA ILE A 167 -11.93 -3.39 -0.78
C ILE A 167 -12.65 -3.73 0.54
N ALA A 168 -12.17 -3.24 1.69
CA ALA A 168 -12.80 -3.47 2.99
C ALA A 168 -14.22 -2.86 3.06
N LEU A 169 -14.43 -1.66 2.50
CA LEU A 169 -15.76 -1.05 2.38
C LEU A 169 -16.73 -1.90 1.56
N ALA A 170 -16.24 -2.60 0.54
CA ALA A 170 -17.05 -3.53 -0.23
C ALA A 170 -17.36 -4.83 0.55
N VAL A 171 -16.44 -5.30 1.40
CA VAL A 171 -16.72 -6.41 2.34
C VAL A 171 -17.79 -6.04 3.35
N THR A 172 -17.94 -4.76 3.73
CA THR A 172 -19.08 -4.35 4.57
C THR A 172 -20.42 -4.73 3.96
N LYS A 173 -20.57 -4.69 2.62
CA LYS A 173 -21.78 -5.15 1.93
C LYS A 173 -22.01 -6.66 2.02
N TYR A 174 -20.93 -7.44 2.09
CA TYR A 174 -21.01 -8.86 2.43
C TYR A 174 -21.59 -9.05 3.84
N LEU A 175 -21.02 -8.35 4.82
CA LEU A 175 -21.37 -8.48 6.24
C LEU A 175 -22.74 -7.90 6.61
N GLU A 176 -23.26 -6.94 5.82
CA GLU A 176 -24.61 -6.36 5.98
C GLU A 176 -25.72 -7.28 5.42
N SER A 177 -25.37 -8.35 4.71
CA SER A 177 -26.35 -9.28 4.14
C SER A 177 -27.11 -10.01 5.25
N PRO A 178 -28.44 -10.20 5.18
CA PRO A 178 -29.24 -10.67 6.32
C PRO A 178 -28.75 -11.97 6.99
N GLY A 179 -28.47 -13.01 6.20
CA GLY A 179 -28.03 -14.31 6.73
C GLY A 179 -26.63 -14.28 7.32
N VAL A 180 -25.67 -13.70 6.59
CA VAL A 180 -24.28 -13.54 7.04
C VAL A 180 -24.17 -12.58 8.23
N GLY A 181 -24.83 -11.42 8.16
CA GLY A 181 -24.78 -10.39 9.19
C GLY A 181 -25.33 -10.86 10.53
N ARG A 182 -26.38 -11.70 10.53
CA ARG A 182 -26.88 -12.35 11.75
C ARG A 182 -25.80 -13.21 12.41
N VAL A 183 -25.08 -14.03 11.63
CA VAL A 183 -24.02 -14.92 12.13
C VAL A 183 -22.82 -14.11 12.62
N PHE A 184 -22.34 -13.14 11.84
CA PHE A 184 -21.21 -12.30 12.25
C PHE A 184 -21.52 -11.44 13.48
N LYS A 185 -22.79 -11.04 13.71
CA LYS A 185 -23.20 -10.40 14.97
C LYS A 185 -23.01 -11.33 16.17
N LYS A 186 -23.36 -12.61 16.05
CA LYS A 186 -23.10 -13.62 17.10
C LYS A 186 -21.60 -13.81 17.33
N LEU A 187 -20.81 -13.93 16.24
CA LEU A 187 -19.35 -14.06 16.34
C LEU A 187 -18.73 -12.87 17.08
N ARG A 188 -19.10 -11.63 16.76
CA ARG A 188 -18.61 -10.43 17.46
C ARG A 188 -18.99 -10.42 18.93
N GLY A 189 -20.21 -10.86 19.27
CA GLY A 189 -20.67 -11.00 20.65
C GLY A 189 -19.85 -12.01 21.45
N MET A 190 -19.60 -13.19 20.87
CA MET A 190 -18.73 -14.22 21.46
C MET A 190 -17.29 -13.72 21.61
N THR A 191 -16.73 -13.08 20.57
CA THR A 191 -15.37 -12.54 20.57
C THR A 191 -15.22 -11.47 21.66
N THR A 192 -16.21 -10.60 21.82
CA THR A 192 -16.25 -9.61 22.91
C THR A 192 -16.27 -10.28 24.27
N HIS A 193 -17.09 -11.32 24.45
CA HIS A 193 -17.14 -12.07 25.71
C HIS A 193 -15.77 -12.68 26.06
N PHE A 194 -15.13 -13.39 25.13
CA PHE A 194 -13.82 -14.00 25.36
C PHE A 194 -12.70 -12.97 25.59
N ASN A 195 -12.79 -11.81 24.96
CA ASN A 195 -11.78 -10.75 25.09
C ASN A 195 -11.96 -9.85 26.32
N HIS A 196 -13.11 -9.84 26.99
CA HIS A 196 -13.34 -8.97 28.15
C HIS A 196 -13.69 -9.74 29.44
N SER A 197 -14.23 -10.95 29.35
CA SER A 197 -14.55 -11.78 30.52
C SER A 197 -13.34 -12.58 30.97
N VAL A 198 -12.90 -12.41 32.23
CA VAL A 198 -11.86 -13.25 32.84
C VAL A 198 -12.32 -14.71 32.86
N ILE A 199 -13.57 -14.95 33.27
CA ILE A 199 -14.19 -16.28 33.30
C ILE A 199 -14.26 -16.85 31.88
N GLY A 200 -14.75 -16.07 30.91
CA GLY A 200 -14.86 -16.50 29.53
C GLY A 200 -13.52 -16.87 28.91
N ARG A 201 -12.45 -16.12 29.23
CA ARG A 201 -11.09 -16.41 28.78
C ARG A 201 -10.54 -17.70 29.39
N HIS A 202 -10.74 -17.94 30.68
CA HIS A 202 -10.34 -19.21 31.31
C HIS A 202 -11.09 -20.39 30.71
N LEU A 203 -12.42 -20.28 30.54
CA LEU A 203 -13.22 -21.33 29.90
C LEU A 203 -12.76 -21.63 28.46
N LEU A 204 -12.40 -20.59 27.69
CA LEU A 204 -11.83 -20.77 26.36
C LEU A 204 -10.49 -21.51 26.42
N HIS A 205 -9.60 -21.11 27.31
CA HIS A 205 -8.29 -21.76 27.48
C HIS A 205 -8.41 -23.23 27.92
N ASP A 206 -9.32 -23.53 28.85
CA ASP A 206 -9.59 -24.89 29.30
C ASP A 206 -10.12 -25.75 28.15
N CYS A 207 -11.00 -25.19 27.33
CA CYS A 207 -11.51 -25.86 26.13
C CYS A 207 -10.39 -26.12 25.11
N GLN A 208 -9.57 -25.11 24.82
CA GLN A 208 -8.44 -25.24 23.89
C GLN A 208 -7.44 -26.29 24.37
N THR A 209 -7.12 -26.30 25.66
CA THR A 209 -6.23 -27.30 26.27
C THR A 209 -6.83 -28.70 26.18
N ARG A 210 -8.11 -28.87 26.56
CA ARG A 210 -8.82 -30.16 26.52
C ARG A 210 -8.86 -30.77 25.12
N TYR A 211 -8.98 -29.94 24.09
CA TYR A 211 -9.08 -30.35 22.70
C TYR A 211 -7.79 -30.24 21.89
N GLN A 212 -6.67 -29.91 22.54
CA GLN A 212 -5.36 -29.74 21.89
C GLN A 212 -5.42 -28.74 20.73
N LEU A 213 -6.18 -27.66 20.91
CA LEU A 213 -6.28 -26.54 19.98
C LEU A 213 -5.22 -25.49 20.29
N SER A 214 -4.96 -24.61 19.33
CA SER A 214 -4.06 -23.48 19.52
C SER A 214 -4.61 -22.52 20.58
N SER A 215 -3.85 -22.30 21.65
CA SER A 215 -4.22 -21.41 22.77
C SER A 215 -4.16 -19.93 22.36
N THR A 216 -5.16 -19.47 21.63
CA THR A 216 -5.26 -18.10 21.09
C THR A 216 -6.64 -17.51 21.33
N SER A 217 -6.75 -16.20 21.56
CA SER A 217 -8.05 -15.52 21.64
C SER A 217 -8.57 -15.17 20.24
N PRO A 218 -9.90 -15.14 20.02
CA PRO A 218 -10.46 -14.73 18.74
C PRO A 218 -10.07 -13.28 18.42
N PRO A 219 -9.60 -13.01 17.18
CA PRO A 219 -9.30 -11.66 16.75
C PRO A 219 -10.60 -10.84 16.68
N GLN A 220 -10.50 -9.56 17.06
CA GLN A 220 -11.62 -8.63 16.93
C GLN A 220 -11.81 -8.25 15.46
N ASP A 221 -13.07 -8.23 15.02
CA ASP A 221 -13.48 -7.72 13.72
C ASP A 221 -13.54 -6.18 13.77
N ASN A 222 -12.36 -5.56 13.86
CA ASN A 222 -12.19 -4.12 13.81
C ASN A 222 -10.83 -3.73 13.20
N ALA A 223 -10.75 -2.50 12.71
CA ALA A 223 -9.58 -1.96 12.05
C ALA A 223 -8.33 -2.02 12.95
N THR A 224 -8.47 -1.85 14.26
CA THR A 224 -7.35 -1.76 15.21
C THR A 224 -6.61 -3.08 15.44
N ARG A 225 -7.27 -4.25 15.35
CA ARG A 225 -6.65 -5.56 15.65
C ARG A 225 -6.68 -6.55 14.50
N GLY A 226 -7.70 -6.50 13.66
CA GLY A 226 -7.85 -7.36 12.48
C GLY A 226 -7.41 -6.69 11.17
N GLY A 227 -7.11 -5.39 11.21
CA GLY A 227 -6.90 -4.57 10.02
C GLY A 227 -8.07 -4.67 9.05
N TRP A 228 -7.78 -4.51 7.76
CA TRP A 228 -8.77 -4.72 6.69
C TRP A 228 -9.24 -6.17 6.55
N LYS A 229 -8.62 -7.13 7.26
CA LYS A 229 -8.92 -8.59 7.17
C LYS A 229 -9.71 -9.11 8.37
N GLY A 230 -10.18 -8.25 9.29
CA GLY A 230 -10.75 -8.65 10.58
C GLY A 230 -11.84 -9.72 10.48
N ALA A 231 -12.80 -9.53 9.58
CA ALA A 231 -13.88 -10.49 9.35
C ALA A 231 -13.38 -11.87 8.90
N HIS A 232 -12.38 -11.93 8.01
CA HIS A 232 -11.77 -13.19 7.59
C HIS A 232 -11.07 -13.87 8.76
N LEU A 233 -10.21 -13.14 9.48
CA LEU A 233 -9.42 -13.68 10.58
C LEU A 233 -10.32 -14.21 11.71
N MET A 234 -11.41 -13.50 12.02
CA MET A 234 -12.38 -13.95 13.02
C MET A 234 -13.10 -15.21 12.56
N ALA A 235 -13.64 -15.23 11.34
CA ALA A 235 -14.35 -16.40 10.82
C ALA A 235 -13.42 -17.63 10.71
N GLU A 236 -12.19 -17.44 10.22
CA GLU A 236 -11.17 -18.49 10.15
C GLU A 236 -10.82 -19.01 11.55
N TRP A 237 -10.63 -18.13 12.54
CA TRP A 237 -10.38 -18.55 13.92
C TRP A 237 -11.52 -19.42 14.45
N TYR A 238 -12.78 -19.01 14.25
CA TYR A 238 -13.93 -19.81 14.68
C TYR A 238 -14.07 -21.12 13.91
N PHE A 239 -13.74 -21.14 12.62
CA PHE A 239 -13.76 -22.35 11.81
C PHE A 239 -12.67 -23.35 12.25
N GLN A 240 -11.46 -22.88 12.55
CA GLN A 240 -10.35 -23.72 13.03
C GLN A 240 -10.53 -24.17 14.48
N ASN A 241 -11.07 -23.29 15.33
CA ASN A 241 -11.41 -23.58 16.73
C ASN A 241 -12.84 -24.12 16.86
N GLN A 242 -13.50 -24.44 15.75
CA GLN A 242 -14.76 -25.16 15.78
C GLN A 242 -14.44 -26.48 16.49
N PRO A 243 -15.09 -26.78 17.63
CA PRO A 243 -14.87 -28.05 18.30
C PRO A 243 -15.18 -29.13 17.27
N LYS A 244 -14.17 -29.89 16.83
CA LYS A 244 -14.31 -30.99 15.85
C LYS A 244 -15.19 -32.15 16.36
N LYS A 245 -15.99 -31.93 17.40
CA LYS A 245 -16.95 -32.85 18.00
C LYS A 245 -18.10 -32.01 18.53
N ALA A 246 -19.31 -32.22 18.01
CA ALA A 246 -20.50 -31.87 18.75
C ALA A 246 -20.37 -32.41 20.19
N ALA A 247 -20.75 -31.60 21.18
CA ALA A 247 -20.55 -31.80 22.64
C ALA A 247 -19.20 -31.33 23.19
N THR A 248 -19.13 -30.04 23.58
CA THR A 248 -18.85 -29.56 24.96
C THR A 248 -18.48 -28.08 24.89
N VAL A 249 -19.48 -27.21 24.73
CA VAL A 249 -19.64 -26.02 25.57
C VAL A 249 -21.12 -26.00 25.97
N VAL A 250 -21.61 -27.16 26.45
CA VAL A 250 -23.00 -27.38 26.90
C VAL A 250 -23.07 -27.55 28.42
N ASP A 251 -21.94 -27.42 29.14
CA ASP A 251 -21.96 -27.40 30.61
C ASP A 251 -21.76 -25.98 31.13
N ASN A 252 -22.67 -25.07 30.75
CA ASN A 252 -22.97 -23.95 31.64
C ASN A 252 -24.47 -23.66 31.60
N PRO A 253 -25.27 -24.32 32.46
CA PRO A 253 -26.72 -24.18 32.48
C PRO A 253 -27.21 -22.79 32.89
N ASP A 254 -26.37 -21.92 33.47
CA ASP A 254 -26.84 -20.67 34.07
C ASP A 254 -26.16 -19.42 33.50
N GLY A 255 -26.97 -18.60 32.81
CA GLY A 255 -26.87 -17.13 32.89
C GLY A 255 -25.73 -16.40 32.18
N SER A 256 -24.99 -17.02 31.25
CA SER A 256 -23.92 -16.31 30.52
C SER A 256 -24.37 -15.83 29.14
N LYS A 257 -23.90 -14.64 28.72
CA LYS A 257 -24.05 -14.03 27.38
C LYS A 257 -23.70 -14.98 26.21
N TYR A 258 -23.10 -16.14 26.48
CA TYR A 258 -22.82 -17.18 25.50
C TYR A 258 -24.09 -17.85 24.98
N GLY A 259 -25.13 -18.02 25.81
CA GLY A 259 -26.43 -18.57 25.38
C GLY A 259 -27.13 -17.69 24.33
N GLU A 260 -27.02 -16.37 24.46
CA GLU A 260 -27.61 -15.39 23.52
C GLU A 260 -26.94 -15.40 22.13
N HIS A 261 -25.71 -15.91 22.03
CA HIS A 261 -24.91 -15.92 20.80
C HIS A 261 -24.60 -17.33 20.30
N GLN A 262 -25.30 -18.34 20.79
CA GLN A 262 -25.09 -19.73 20.39
C GLN A 262 -25.31 -19.91 18.87
N LEU A 263 -24.34 -20.55 18.23
CA LEU A 263 -24.37 -20.87 16.80
C LEU A 263 -25.11 -22.21 16.58
N THR A 264 -26.05 -22.20 15.64
CA THR A 264 -26.71 -23.41 15.14
C THR A 264 -25.84 -24.15 14.13
N GLY A 265 -26.20 -25.38 13.73
CA GLY A 265 -25.51 -26.10 12.66
C GLY A 265 -25.43 -25.30 11.35
N CYS A 266 -26.55 -24.68 10.96
CA CYS A 266 -26.61 -23.81 9.78
C CYS A 266 -25.73 -22.56 9.94
N ASP A 267 -25.63 -21.99 11.15
CA ASP A 267 -24.74 -20.85 11.39
C ASP A 267 -23.27 -21.26 11.18
N TRP A 268 -22.87 -22.47 11.61
CA TRP A 268 -21.51 -22.99 11.37
C TRP A 268 -21.19 -23.22 9.89
N ASP A 269 -22.17 -23.65 9.09
CA ASP A 269 -22.01 -23.74 7.63
C ASP A 269 -21.75 -22.35 7.03
N VAL A 270 -22.47 -21.33 7.49
CA VAL A 270 -22.24 -19.93 7.09
C VAL A 270 -20.84 -19.46 7.51
N VAL A 271 -20.38 -19.76 8.73
CA VAL A 271 -19.00 -19.40 9.17
C VAL A 271 -17.95 -20.02 8.26
N ARG A 272 -18.04 -21.33 8.04
CA ARG A 272 -17.11 -22.08 7.18
C ARG A 272 -17.08 -21.52 5.77
N GLU A 273 -18.24 -21.32 5.17
CA GLU A 273 -18.32 -20.89 3.77
C GLU A 273 -18.00 -19.41 3.58
N SER A 274 -18.31 -18.57 4.57
CA SER A 274 -17.85 -17.17 4.61
C SER A 274 -16.34 -17.09 4.66
N THR A 275 -15.68 -18.02 5.37
CA THR A 275 -14.21 -18.10 5.43
C THR A 275 -13.62 -18.30 4.03
N TYR A 276 -14.25 -19.11 3.18
CA TYR A 276 -13.79 -19.35 1.80
C TYR A 276 -13.92 -18.13 0.88
N VAL A 277 -14.99 -17.35 1.06
CA VAL A 277 -15.20 -16.10 0.30
C VAL A 277 -14.21 -15.03 0.79
N LEU A 278 -14.16 -14.83 2.11
CA LEU A 278 -13.32 -13.81 2.74
C LEU A 278 -11.82 -14.11 2.64
N SER A 279 -11.41 -15.36 2.40
CA SER A 279 -10.00 -15.68 2.13
C SER A 279 -9.52 -15.07 0.81
N GLN A 280 -10.40 -14.91 -0.20
CA GLN A 280 -10.05 -14.24 -1.45
C GLN A 280 -9.79 -12.75 -1.22
N HIS A 281 -10.63 -12.14 -0.39
CA HIS A 281 -10.46 -10.77 0.08
C HIS A 281 -9.15 -10.61 0.85
N ALA A 282 -8.88 -11.47 1.84
CA ALA A 282 -7.66 -11.43 2.62
C ALA A 282 -6.40 -11.56 1.76
N THR A 283 -6.41 -12.44 0.75
CA THR A 283 -5.32 -12.57 -0.22
C THR A 283 -5.09 -11.28 -1.00
N ALA A 284 -6.16 -10.61 -1.46
CA ALA A 284 -6.06 -9.35 -2.18
C ALA A 284 -5.49 -8.22 -1.30
N ILE A 285 -5.94 -8.15 -0.04
CA ILE A 285 -5.40 -7.22 0.95
C ILE A 285 -3.91 -7.50 1.16
N ASP A 286 -3.51 -8.76 1.36
CA ASP A 286 -2.12 -9.14 1.61
C ASP A 286 -1.18 -8.77 0.46
N LEU A 287 -1.65 -8.81 -0.79
CA LEU A 287 -0.87 -8.38 -1.96
C LEU A 287 -0.70 -6.86 -2.04
N LEU A 288 -1.68 -6.08 -1.59
CA LEU A 288 -1.68 -4.61 -1.73
C LEU A 288 -1.17 -3.87 -0.49
N GLN A 289 -1.15 -4.52 0.68
CA GLN A 289 -0.66 -3.95 1.94
C GLN A 289 0.81 -4.24 2.23
N VAL A 290 1.51 -4.91 1.31
CA VAL A 290 2.95 -5.13 1.46
C VAL A 290 3.66 -3.78 1.48
N THR A 291 4.64 -3.64 2.37
CA THR A 291 5.45 -2.43 2.51
C THR A 291 6.88 -2.72 2.11
N LYS A 292 7.70 -1.68 1.93
CA LYS A 292 9.10 -1.80 1.46
C LYS A 292 9.24 -2.47 0.08
N THR A 293 8.19 -2.45 -0.74
CA THR A 293 8.19 -2.95 -2.12
C THR A 293 7.14 -2.21 -2.95
N VAL A 294 7.25 -2.33 -4.27
CA VAL A 294 6.32 -1.70 -5.21
C VAL A 294 4.99 -2.44 -5.25
N THR A 295 3.88 -1.70 -5.17
CA THR A 295 2.53 -2.31 -5.08
C THR A 295 1.49 -1.69 -6.01
N VAL A 296 1.62 -0.41 -6.41
CA VAL A 296 0.62 0.28 -7.25
C VAL A 296 0.38 -0.41 -8.60
N SER A 297 1.42 -0.98 -9.23
CA SER A 297 1.29 -1.76 -10.47
C SER A 297 0.46 -3.04 -10.32
N SER A 298 0.26 -3.51 -9.09
CA SER A 298 -0.50 -4.72 -8.80
C SER A 298 -1.99 -4.45 -8.59
N VAL A 299 -2.43 -3.18 -8.51
CA VAL A 299 -3.82 -2.83 -8.21
C VAL A 299 -4.78 -3.42 -9.25
N LEU A 300 -4.58 -3.14 -10.54
CA LEU A 300 -5.46 -3.65 -11.60
C LEU A 300 -5.51 -5.18 -11.65
N PRO A 301 -4.38 -5.92 -11.71
CA PRO A 301 -4.43 -7.38 -11.77
C PRO A 301 -5.01 -8.01 -10.49
N VAL A 302 -4.74 -7.45 -9.30
CA VAL A 302 -5.28 -7.97 -8.03
C VAL A 302 -6.79 -7.76 -7.96
N ILE A 303 -7.30 -6.57 -8.27
CA ILE A 303 -8.73 -6.27 -8.26
C ILE A 303 -9.46 -7.07 -9.34
N GLY A 304 -8.93 -7.11 -10.56
CA GLY A 304 -9.48 -7.92 -11.64
C GLY A 304 -9.53 -9.41 -11.27
N GLY A 305 -8.46 -9.92 -10.65
CA GLY A 305 -8.40 -11.27 -10.11
C GLY A 305 -9.42 -11.54 -9.00
N LEU A 306 -9.59 -10.61 -8.06
CA LEU A 306 -10.57 -10.70 -6.96
C LEU A 306 -12.00 -10.74 -7.49
N ILE A 307 -12.38 -9.81 -8.37
CA ILE A 307 -13.69 -9.78 -9.04
C ILE A 307 -13.95 -11.11 -9.74
N SER A 308 -12.94 -11.61 -10.47
CA SER A 308 -13.04 -12.88 -11.19
C SER A 308 -13.18 -14.09 -10.27
N LYS A 309 -12.56 -14.08 -9.09
CA LYS A 309 -12.71 -15.13 -8.07
C LYS A 309 -14.07 -15.06 -7.38
N LEU A 310 -14.63 -13.88 -7.19
CA LEU A 310 -15.92 -13.67 -6.57
C LEU A 310 -17.11 -13.91 -7.52
N ASP A 311 -16.87 -14.05 -8.82
CA ASP A 311 -17.91 -14.35 -9.80
C ASP A 311 -18.64 -15.69 -9.52
N PRO A 312 -19.97 -15.69 -9.29
CA PRO A 312 -20.74 -16.91 -9.01
C PRO A 312 -20.66 -17.98 -10.10
N SER A 313 -20.34 -17.62 -11.34
CA SER A 313 -20.13 -18.58 -12.44
C SER A 313 -18.88 -19.46 -12.25
N ARG A 314 -18.05 -19.15 -11.25
CA ARG A 314 -16.81 -19.88 -10.96
C ARG A 314 -16.83 -20.50 -9.58
N SER A 315 -16.30 -21.72 -9.52
CA SER A 315 -15.99 -22.40 -8.27
C SER A 315 -14.94 -21.63 -7.49
N LEU A 316 -15.23 -21.33 -6.22
CA LEU A 316 -14.24 -20.79 -5.30
C LEU A 316 -13.18 -21.84 -5.00
N LYS A 317 -11.98 -21.39 -4.63
CA LYS A 317 -10.93 -22.26 -4.11
C LYS A 317 -10.53 -21.82 -2.72
N TYR A 318 -10.36 -22.77 -1.82
CA TYR A 318 -9.84 -22.55 -0.48
C TYR A 318 -8.74 -23.58 -0.23
N ASN A 319 -7.56 -23.12 0.21
CA ASN A 319 -6.35 -23.96 0.36
C ASN A 319 -6.04 -24.83 -0.87
N GLY A 320 -6.24 -24.29 -2.08
CA GLY A 320 -6.00 -24.97 -3.35
C GLY A 320 -7.13 -25.89 -3.83
N ALA A 321 -8.05 -26.31 -2.96
CA ALA A 321 -9.17 -27.18 -3.31
C ALA A 321 -10.39 -26.39 -3.78
N ALA A 322 -11.15 -26.93 -4.74
CA ALA A 322 -12.42 -26.35 -5.16
C ALA A 322 -13.47 -26.51 -4.05
N VAL A 323 -14.20 -25.44 -3.78
CA VAL A 323 -15.29 -25.42 -2.79
C VAL A 323 -16.58 -25.88 -3.46
N ALA A 324 -17.36 -26.70 -2.73
CA ALA A 324 -18.66 -27.18 -3.15
C ALA A 324 -19.72 -26.06 -3.20
N VAL A 325 -21.00 -26.43 -3.38
CA VAL A 325 -22.11 -25.48 -3.42
C VAL A 325 -22.21 -24.74 -2.09
N LEU A 326 -22.20 -23.41 -2.16
CA LEU A 326 -22.36 -22.53 -1.01
C LEU A 326 -23.83 -22.44 -0.60
N ASN A 327 -24.09 -22.24 0.68
CA ASN A 327 -25.35 -21.83 1.27
C ASN A 327 -25.90 -20.57 0.56
N THR A 328 -27.22 -20.50 0.40
CA THR A 328 -27.92 -19.41 -0.27
C THR A 328 -27.60 -18.04 0.32
N ASP A 329 -27.49 -17.92 1.64
CA ASP A 329 -27.16 -16.68 2.33
C ASP A 329 -25.74 -16.20 2.00
N VAL A 330 -24.79 -17.14 1.91
CA VAL A 330 -23.40 -16.86 1.54
C VAL A 330 -23.30 -16.50 0.06
N GLN A 331 -24.09 -17.14 -0.80
CA GLN A 331 -24.17 -16.78 -2.23
C GLN A 331 -24.73 -15.36 -2.45
N ASP A 332 -25.80 -14.99 -1.73
CA ASP A 332 -26.36 -13.63 -1.80
C ASP A 332 -25.34 -12.58 -1.34
N ALA A 333 -24.69 -12.83 -0.20
CA ALA A 333 -23.65 -11.96 0.32
C ALA A 333 -22.46 -11.82 -0.64
N ARG A 334 -22.02 -12.93 -1.26
CA ARG A 334 -20.98 -12.92 -2.28
C ARG A 334 -21.36 -12.06 -3.49
N LYS A 335 -22.61 -12.10 -3.94
CA LYS A 335 -23.10 -11.27 -5.06
C LYS A 335 -23.08 -9.80 -4.69
N ARG A 336 -23.60 -9.42 -3.52
CA ARG A 336 -23.57 -8.03 -3.03
C ARG A 336 -22.15 -7.47 -2.94
N TYR A 337 -21.21 -8.29 -2.45
CA TYR A 337 -19.80 -7.91 -2.40
C TYR A 337 -19.23 -7.68 -3.82
N LEU A 338 -19.48 -8.60 -4.74
CA LEU A 338 -19.03 -8.49 -6.12
C LEU A 338 -19.60 -7.26 -6.83
N GLU A 339 -20.89 -6.98 -6.65
CA GLU A 339 -21.57 -5.82 -7.23
C GLU A 339 -20.98 -4.51 -6.70
N ASP A 340 -20.69 -4.43 -5.40
CA ASP A 340 -20.07 -3.24 -4.81
C ASP A 340 -18.65 -3.01 -5.31
N LEU A 341 -17.84 -4.07 -5.47
CA LEU A 341 -16.51 -3.97 -6.09
C LEU A 341 -16.60 -3.48 -7.54
N LYS A 342 -17.50 -4.06 -8.34
CA LYS A 342 -17.71 -3.63 -9.74
C LYS A 342 -18.15 -2.17 -9.81
N ARG A 343 -19.08 -1.75 -8.95
CA ARG A 343 -19.54 -0.36 -8.87
C ARG A 343 -18.36 0.60 -8.60
N ARG A 344 -17.56 0.31 -7.57
CA ARG A 344 -16.41 1.16 -7.18
C ARG A 344 -15.32 1.23 -8.24
N TYR A 345 -14.92 0.09 -8.82
CA TYR A 345 -13.77 0.04 -9.72
C TYR A 345 -14.12 0.20 -11.21
N TYR A 346 -15.23 -0.34 -11.67
CA TYR A 346 -15.61 -0.25 -13.09
C TYR A 346 -16.37 1.03 -13.42
N ASN A 347 -17.17 1.55 -12.47
CA ASN A 347 -18.11 2.63 -12.78
C ASN A 347 -17.73 3.98 -12.14
N GLU A 348 -17.30 3.96 -10.88
CA GLU A 348 -17.06 5.17 -10.06
C GLU A 348 -15.59 5.59 -9.96
N LEU A 349 -14.65 4.73 -10.33
CA LEU A 349 -13.24 5.07 -10.32
C LEU A 349 -12.97 6.20 -11.31
N MET A 350 -12.42 7.30 -10.81
CA MET A 350 -12.11 8.48 -11.60
C MET A 350 -11.07 8.15 -12.67
N THR A 351 -11.24 8.68 -13.89
CA THR A 351 -10.41 8.30 -15.04
C THR A 351 -8.92 8.59 -14.83
N CYS A 352 -8.55 9.70 -14.19
CA CYS A 352 -7.14 9.99 -13.88
C CYS A 352 -6.52 8.95 -12.94
N LYS A 353 -7.24 8.52 -11.89
CA LYS A 353 -6.79 7.44 -10.98
C LYS A 353 -6.59 6.12 -11.74
N LEU A 354 -7.51 5.81 -12.65
CA LEU A 354 -7.40 4.63 -13.49
C LEU A 354 -6.21 4.72 -14.46
N GLU A 355 -5.95 5.90 -15.01
CA GLU A 355 -4.81 6.18 -15.87
C GLU A 355 -3.50 5.91 -15.12
N ASP A 356 -3.33 6.44 -13.89
CA ASP A 356 -2.15 6.19 -13.06
C ASP A 356 -1.93 4.71 -12.76
N PHE A 357 -3.00 4.00 -12.37
CA PHE A 357 -2.92 2.54 -12.17
C PHE A 357 -2.58 1.80 -13.45
N SER A 358 -3.09 2.25 -14.59
CA SER A 358 -2.86 1.63 -15.90
C SER A 358 -1.42 1.83 -16.37
N VAL A 359 -0.90 3.06 -16.25
CA VAL A 359 0.49 3.39 -16.56
C VAL A 359 1.44 2.61 -15.64
N SER A 360 1.18 2.61 -14.33
CA SER A 360 1.96 1.84 -13.36
C SER A 360 1.95 0.34 -13.66
N THR A 361 0.79 -0.22 -14.02
CA THR A 361 0.65 -1.64 -14.39
C THR A 361 1.38 -1.95 -15.70
N PHE A 362 1.33 -1.05 -16.69
CA PHE A 362 2.03 -1.21 -17.96
C PHE A 362 3.55 -1.15 -17.79
N LEU A 363 4.06 -0.26 -16.93
CA LEU A 363 5.49 -0.10 -16.66
C LEU A 363 6.07 -1.25 -15.82
N ASP A 364 5.23 -2.06 -15.16
CA ASP A 364 5.66 -3.30 -14.54
C ASP A 364 5.81 -4.41 -15.60
N PRO A 365 7.04 -4.89 -15.85
CA PRO A 365 7.31 -5.82 -16.95
C PRO A 365 6.57 -7.15 -16.79
N ARG A 366 6.11 -7.50 -15.58
CA ARG A 366 5.32 -8.71 -15.31
C ARG A 366 3.88 -8.58 -15.80
N TYR A 367 3.33 -7.37 -15.74
CA TYR A 367 1.93 -7.07 -16.11
C TYR A 367 1.79 -6.36 -17.46
N LYS A 368 2.91 -5.99 -18.09
CA LYS A 368 3.00 -5.31 -19.39
C LYS A 368 2.13 -5.89 -20.51
N SER A 369 1.90 -7.21 -20.52
CA SER A 369 1.02 -7.84 -21.52
C SER A 369 -0.44 -7.37 -21.40
N LEU A 370 -0.80 -6.82 -20.24
CA LEU A 370 -2.14 -6.38 -19.84
C LEU A 370 -3.16 -7.53 -19.95
N ALA A 371 -2.69 -8.77 -19.81
CA ALA A 371 -3.48 -9.99 -19.99
C ALA A 371 -4.17 -10.44 -18.69
N PHE A 372 -4.58 -9.50 -17.82
CA PHE A 372 -5.37 -9.83 -16.65
C PHE A 372 -6.87 -9.75 -16.96
N LYS A 373 -7.66 -10.56 -16.22
CA LYS A 373 -9.07 -10.78 -16.52
C LYS A 373 -9.89 -9.50 -16.37
N HIS A 374 -10.81 -9.29 -17.29
CA HIS A 374 -11.83 -8.24 -17.25
C HIS A 374 -11.31 -6.82 -17.43
N LEU A 375 -10.11 -6.61 -17.99
CA LEU A 375 -9.59 -5.28 -18.33
C LEU A 375 -10.62 -4.48 -19.14
N GLU A 376 -11.28 -5.15 -20.09
CA GLU A 376 -12.30 -4.59 -20.97
C GLU A 376 -13.56 -4.09 -20.25
N LYS A 377 -13.75 -4.42 -18.97
CA LYS A 377 -14.92 -4.00 -18.18
C LYS A 377 -14.68 -2.73 -17.37
N TRP A 378 -13.43 -2.29 -17.24
CA TRP A 378 -13.09 -1.08 -16.51
C TRP A 378 -13.52 0.16 -17.29
N ASP A 379 -13.71 1.27 -16.57
CA ASP A 379 -14.19 2.54 -17.11
C ASP A 379 -15.46 2.39 -17.96
N ARG A 380 -16.49 1.76 -17.39
CA ARG A 380 -17.78 1.50 -18.05
C ARG A 380 -17.62 0.75 -19.39
N GLY A 381 -16.62 -0.12 -19.49
CA GLY A 381 -16.40 -0.96 -20.67
C GLY A 381 -15.50 -0.34 -21.75
N THR A 382 -14.78 0.73 -21.45
CA THR A 382 -14.01 1.52 -22.44
C THR A 382 -12.50 1.37 -22.31
N LEU A 383 -12.02 0.66 -21.30
CA LEU A 383 -10.58 0.42 -21.13
C LEU A 383 -10.10 -0.70 -22.05
N THR A 384 -9.12 -0.40 -22.90
CA THR A 384 -8.47 -1.38 -23.80
C THR A 384 -6.96 -1.36 -23.60
N LYS A 385 -6.28 -2.41 -24.05
CA LYS A 385 -4.82 -2.47 -24.06
C LYS A 385 -4.20 -1.27 -24.77
N ASP A 386 -4.74 -0.89 -25.91
CA ASP A 386 -4.22 0.22 -26.72
C ASP A 386 -4.37 1.57 -26.01
N ARG A 387 -5.50 1.78 -25.32
CA ARG A 387 -5.72 3.00 -24.52
C ARG A 387 -4.72 3.12 -23.37
N VAL A 388 -4.39 2.00 -22.70
CA VAL A 388 -3.35 2.00 -21.66
C VAL A 388 -1.97 2.34 -22.25
N ILE A 389 -1.63 1.77 -23.41
CA ILE A 389 -0.37 2.06 -24.10
C ILE A 389 -0.32 3.53 -24.54
N GLU A 390 -1.44 4.09 -24.99
CA GLU A 390 -1.57 5.50 -25.36
C GLU A 390 -1.33 6.43 -24.17
N TRP A 391 -1.96 6.16 -23.01
CA TRP A 391 -1.70 6.90 -21.78
C TRP A 391 -0.22 6.85 -21.38
N ALA A 392 0.38 5.66 -21.38
CA ALA A 392 1.80 5.52 -21.06
C ALA A 392 2.70 6.25 -22.07
N ARG A 393 2.36 6.22 -23.37
CA ARG A 393 3.10 6.95 -24.40
C ARG A 393 2.96 8.46 -24.24
N SER A 394 1.77 8.93 -23.89
CA SER A 394 1.48 10.35 -23.65
C SER A 394 2.34 10.87 -22.49
N ALA A 395 2.30 10.18 -21.34
CA ALA A 395 3.12 10.51 -20.18
C ALA A 395 4.63 10.47 -20.52
N TYR A 396 5.10 9.44 -21.24
CA TYR A 396 6.49 9.39 -21.71
C TYR A 396 6.86 10.58 -22.59
N THR A 397 5.98 10.97 -23.52
CA THR A 397 6.25 12.03 -24.50
C THR A 397 6.25 13.41 -23.87
N GLN A 398 5.40 13.64 -22.87
CA GLN A 398 5.26 14.92 -22.17
C GLN A 398 6.45 15.19 -21.25
N ASP A 399 6.83 14.20 -20.41
CA ASP A 399 7.74 14.47 -19.29
C ASP A 399 9.11 13.79 -19.38
N TRP A 400 9.21 12.68 -20.15
CA TRP A 400 10.39 11.79 -20.09
C TRP A 400 11.17 11.73 -21.38
N LYS A 401 10.59 12.17 -22.49
CA LYS A 401 11.23 12.13 -23.79
C LYS A 401 12.48 13.01 -23.78
N PRO A 402 13.65 12.47 -24.19
CA PRO A 402 14.86 13.28 -24.24
C PRO A 402 14.68 14.44 -25.23
N ALA A 403 15.02 15.65 -24.77
CA ALA A 403 15.03 16.84 -25.62
C ALA A 403 15.97 16.58 -26.82
N ARG A 404 15.52 16.93 -28.03
CA ARG A 404 16.36 16.78 -29.23
C ARG A 404 17.56 17.70 -29.12
N ASP A 405 18.73 17.11 -28.92
CA ASP A 405 20.00 17.82 -28.98
C ASP A 405 20.38 18.04 -30.46
N THR A 406 19.93 19.17 -31.03
CA THR A 406 20.12 19.54 -32.44
C THR A 406 21.59 19.69 -32.84
N SER A 407 22.51 19.74 -31.87
CA SER A 407 23.94 19.94 -32.04
C SER A 407 24.71 18.68 -32.50
N VAL A 408 24.25 17.47 -32.13
CA VAL A 408 24.94 16.20 -32.42
C VAL A 408 24.53 15.60 -33.77
N VAL A 409 23.27 15.77 -34.17
CA VAL A 409 22.72 15.19 -35.41
C VAL A 409 23.44 15.74 -36.65
N GLN A 410 23.83 17.02 -36.66
CA GLN A 410 24.54 17.63 -37.80
C GLN A 410 25.97 17.08 -37.99
N LYS A 411 26.67 16.68 -36.91
CA LYS A 411 28.06 16.20 -37.01
C LYS A 411 28.17 14.71 -37.39
N VAL A 412 27.17 13.89 -37.04
CA VAL A 412 27.20 12.43 -37.28
C VAL A 412 26.50 12.03 -38.59
N ALA A 413 25.55 12.84 -39.08
CA ALA A 413 24.82 12.55 -40.32
C ALA A 413 25.68 12.75 -41.59
N ALA A 414 26.55 13.77 -41.62
CA ALA A 414 27.35 14.11 -42.80
C ALA A 414 28.39 13.02 -43.20
N PRO A 415 29.14 12.39 -42.27
CA PRO A 415 30.12 11.37 -42.64
C PRO A 415 29.47 10.03 -43.04
N LYS A 416 28.37 9.65 -42.37
CA LYS A 416 27.67 8.37 -42.60
C LYS A 416 26.90 8.35 -43.91
N ALA A 417 26.35 9.49 -44.34
CA ALA A 417 25.67 9.59 -45.64
C ALA A 417 26.62 9.39 -46.83
N ALA A 418 27.87 9.85 -46.72
CA ALA A 418 28.88 9.69 -47.78
C ALA A 418 29.36 8.24 -47.92
N GLN A 419 29.65 7.56 -46.80
CA GLN A 419 30.02 6.13 -46.81
C GLN A 419 28.88 5.21 -47.26
N LYS A 420 27.63 5.54 -46.89
CA LYS A 420 26.43 4.79 -47.33
C LYS A 420 26.22 4.91 -48.83
N LYS A 421 26.48 6.08 -49.43
CA LYS A 421 26.36 6.29 -50.88
C LYS A 421 27.40 5.48 -51.67
N GLN A 422 28.61 5.31 -51.13
CA GLN A 422 29.64 4.45 -51.71
C GLN A 422 29.32 2.95 -51.61
N LEU A 423 28.69 2.51 -50.52
CA LEU A 423 28.37 1.09 -50.32
C LEU A 423 27.21 0.64 -51.21
N VAL A 424 26.18 1.47 -51.38
CA VAL A 424 25.04 1.17 -52.26
C VAL A 424 25.50 1.11 -53.73
N SER A 425 26.32 2.07 -54.19
CA SER A 425 26.88 2.03 -55.55
C SER A 425 27.82 0.85 -55.82
N PHE A 426 28.35 0.20 -54.77
CA PHE A 426 29.21 -0.97 -54.89
C PHE A 426 28.41 -2.29 -54.97
N LEU A 427 27.17 -2.29 -54.47
CA LEU A 427 26.31 -3.47 -54.42
C LEU A 427 25.30 -3.54 -55.58
N GLU A 428 25.12 -2.45 -56.33
CA GLU A 428 24.24 -2.38 -57.52
C GLU A 428 24.74 -3.21 -58.74
N ASP A 429 25.94 -3.80 -58.68
CA ASP A 429 26.51 -4.66 -59.74
C ASP A 429 26.25 -6.18 -59.53
N SER A 430 25.40 -6.56 -58.57
CA SER A 430 25.12 -7.98 -58.23
C SER A 430 23.63 -8.31 -58.42
N ASP A 431 23.33 -9.15 -59.42
CA ASP A 431 21.98 -9.63 -59.81
C ASP A 431 21.35 -10.67 -58.85
N ASP A 432 21.48 -10.50 -57.53
CA ASP A 432 20.85 -11.40 -56.55
C ASP A 432 19.72 -10.72 -55.76
N GLU A 433 18.64 -11.48 -55.54
CA GLU A 433 17.30 -11.14 -55.02
C GLU A 433 17.28 -10.09 -53.87
N ILE A 434 16.80 -8.87 -54.18
CA ILE A 434 16.67 -7.74 -53.25
C ILE A 434 15.23 -7.67 -52.69
N GLU A 435 14.80 -8.67 -51.93
CA GLU A 435 13.53 -8.58 -51.15
C GLU A 435 13.79 -8.42 -49.63
N GLU A 436 14.84 -9.04 -49.07
CA GLU A 436 15.17 -8.92 -47.63
C GLU A 436 15.70 -7.53 -47.22
N VAL A 437 16.22 -6.75 -48.17
CA VAL A 437 16.82 -5.43 -47.88
C VAL A 437 15.74 -4.35 -47.73
N GLU A 438 14.59 -4.48 -48.41
CA GLU A 438 13.50 -3.48 -48.31
C GLU A 438 12.77 -3.55 -46.96
N GLU A 439 12.57 -4.74 -46.38
CA GLU A 439 11.88 -4.91 -45.09
C GLU A 439 12.72 -4.35 -43.91
N LEU A 440 14.05 -4.46 -43.99
CA LEU A 440 14.98 -3.84 -43.04
C LEU A 440 15.03 -2.30 -43.17
N VAL A 441 14.85 -1.77 -44.38
CA VAL A 441 14.88 -0.32 -44.67
C VAL A 441 13.58 0.38 -44.25
N VAL A 442 12.43 -0.31 -44.26
CA VAL A 442 11.17 0.22 -43.72
C VAL A 442 11.21 0.29 -42.18
N LEU A 443 11.83 -0.69 -41.51
CA LEU A 443 11.99 -0.67 -40.04
C LEU A 443 12.99 0.39 -39.55
N GLU A 444 14.07 0.65 -40.30
CA GLU A 444 15.02 1.72 -39.96
C GLU A 444 14.48 3.13 -40.26
N SER A 445 13.55 3.28 -41.22
CA SER A 445 12.98 4.60 -41.60
C SER A 445 11.73 5.01 -40.81
N ILE A 446 11.01 4.07 -40.18
CA ILE A 446 9.98 4.40 -39.17
C ILE A 446 10.65 4.82 -37.84
N ALA A 447 11.89 4.39 -37.60
CA ALA A 447 12.71 4.75 -36.45
C ALA A 447 13.37 6.14 -36.53
N VAL A 448 12.69 7.12 -37.16
CA VAL A 448 13.08 8.54 -37.11
C VAL A 448 12.77 9.11 -35.72
N GLN A 449 13.68 8.77 -34.80
CA GLN A 449 14.11 9.46 -33.58
C GLN A 449 13.09 10.40 -32.89
N SER A 450 12.17 9.78 -32.15
CA SER A 450 11.54 10.45 -31.01
C SER A 450 11.14 9.52 -29.86
N ASP A 451 10.77 8.26 -30.13
CA ASP A 451 10.19 7.36 -29.10
C ASP A 451 10.95 6.01 -28.94
N ARG A 452 12.27 6.00 -29.20
CA ARG A 452 13.08 4.76 -29.26
C ARG A 452 12.96 3.89 -28.00
N GLU A 453 13.08 4.47 -26.81
CA GLU A 453 13.02 3.70 -25.56
C GLU A 453 11.65 3.06 -25.32
N PHE A 454 10.57 3.80 -25.64
CA PHE A 454 9.20 3.30 -25.51
C PHE A 454 8.94 2.13 -26.47
N THR A 455 9.39 2.24 -27.72
CA THR A 455 9.32 1.16 -28.71
C THR A 455 10.14 -0.06 -28.29
N LEU A 456 11.35 0.15 -27.75
CA LEU A 456 12.18 -0.92 -27.20
C LEU A 456 11.50 -1.62 -26.01
N TYR A 457 10.89 -0.84 -25.11
CA TYR A 457 10.12 -1.40 -24.02
C TYR A 457 8.98 -2.24 -24.58
N LEU A 458 8.14 -1.71 -25.48
CA LEU A 458 7.03 -2.41 -26.12
C LEU A 458 7.43 -3.72 -26.81
N ALA A 459 8.57 -3.74 -27.50
CA ALA A 459 9.09 -4.94 -28.17
C ALA A 459 9.66 -6.00 -27.20
N SER A 460 10.06 -5.61 -25.99
CA SER A 460 10.65 -6.54 -25.01
C SER A 460 9.64 -7.60 -24.52
N PRO A 461 10.04 -8.86 -24.30
CA PRO A 461 9.14 -9.86 -23.74
C PRO A 461 8.73 -9.51 -22.30
N PRO A 462 7.51 -9.89 -21.85
CA PRO A 462 7.13 -9.75 -20.44
C PRO A 462 8.06 -10.53 -19.51
N ALA A 463 8.27 -10.01 -18.29
CA ALA A 463 9.01 -10.70 -17.25
C ALA A 463 8.17 -11.83 -16.61
N ASN A 464 8.82 -12.77 -15.93
CA ASN A 464 8.10 -13.80 -15.19
C ASN A 464 7.46 -13.21 -13.93
N MET A 465 6.34 -13.80 -13.50
CA MET A 465 5.63 -13.37 -12.29
C MET A 465 6.46 -13.46 -11.00
N SER A 466 7.48 -14.31 -10.98
CA SER A 466 8.42 -14.48 -9.86
C SER A 466 9.57 -13.48 -9.86
N ASP A 467 9.78 -12.75 -10.95
CA ASP A 467 10.93 -11.84 -11.08
C ASP A 467 10.69 -10.54 -10.28
N ASN A 468 11.76 -9.89 -9.83
CA ASN A 468 11.68 -8.56 -9.25
C ASN A 468 11.53 -7.52 -10.39
N PRO A 469 10.41 -6.79 -10.49
CA PRO A 469 10.18 -5.82 -11.57
C PRO A 469 11.19 -4.66 -11.54
N VAL A 470 11.67 -4.29 -10.35
CA VAL A 470 12.60 -3.17 -10.20
C VAL A 470 14.00 -3.57 -10.67
N GLN A 471 14.48 -4.77 -10.26
CA GLN A 471 15.74 -5.32 -10.76
C GLN A 471 15.75 -5.43 -12.30
N TRP A 472 14.62 -5.85 -12.90
CA TRP A 472 14.51 -5.94 -14.37
C TRP A 472 14.80 -4.60 -15.07
N TRP A 473 14.33 -3.51 -14.47
CA TRP A 473 14.57 -2.14 -14.93
C TRP A 473 16.00 -1.68 -14.65
N VAL A 474 16.56 -1.99 -13.48
CA VAL A 474 17.96 -1.67 -13.14
C VAL A 474 18.94 -2.30 -14.13
N ASP A 475 18.71 -3.55 -14.53
CA ASP A 475 19.50 -4.25 -15.54
C ASP A 475 19.45 -3.58 -16.93
N ARG A 476 18.42 -2.76 -17.17
CA ARG A 476 18.12 -2.11 -18.45
C ARG A 476 18.23 -0.59 -18.41
N LYS A 477 18.61 -0.01 -17.27
CA LYS A 477 18.66 1.46 -17.07
C LYS A 477 19.56 2.17 -18.07
N PHE A 478 20.62 1.53 -18.55
CA PHE A 478 21.50 2.10 -19.59
C PHE A 478 20.90 2.05 -21.01
N LYS A 479 19.99 1.10 -21.27
CA LYS A 479 19.33 0.95 -22.59
C LYS A 479 18.08 1.82 -22.69
N MET A 480 17.39 2.05 -21.58
CA MET A 480 16.13 2.79 -21.50
C MET A 480 16.13 3.74 -20.28
N PRO A 481 17.05 4.72 -20.21
CA PRO A 481 17.24 5.56 -19.03
C PRO A 481 16.02 6.41 -18.70
N ASN A 482 15.32 6.96 -19.69
CA ASN A 482 14.17 7.82 -19.46
C ASN A 482 12.91 7.02 -19.10
N MET A 483 12.71 5.87 -19.75
CA MET A 483 11.68 4.92 -19.31
C MET A 483 11.93 4.43 -17.88
N PHE A 484 13.19 4.24 -17.48
CA PHE A 484 13.50 3.87 -16.09
C PHE A 484 13.15 5.00 -15.10
N LYS A 485 13.42 6.26 -15.46
CA LYS A 485 12.98 7.39 -14.64
C LYS A 485 11.45 7.48 -14.54
N MET A 486 10.75 7.31 -15.66
CA MET A 486 9.28 7.23 -15.68
C MET A 486 8.77 6.09 -14.80
N PHE A 487 9.38 4.89 -14.89
CA PHE A 487 9.05 3.78 -14.01
C PHE A 487 9.21 4.15 -12.54
N ARG A 488 10.35 4.74 -12.16
CA ARG A 488 10.60 5.21 -10.78
C ARG A 488 9.57 6.24 -10.31
N GLN A 489 9.12 7.11 -11.20
CA GLN A 489 8.11 8.12 -10.88
C GLN A 489 6.77 7.48 -10.48
N PHE A 490 6.23 6.62 -11.35
CA PHE A 490 4.89 6.05 -11.17
C PHE A 490 4.86 4.91 -10.14
N ILE A 491 5.89 4.06 -10.11
CA ILE A 491 5.89 2.84 -9.30
C ILE A 491 6.08 3.12 -7.79
N ALA A 492 6.56 4.32 -7.45
CA ALA A 492 6.83 4.72 -6.07
C ALA A 492 5.55 4.81 -5.23
N SER A 493 4.40 5.12 -5.83
CA SER A 493 3.13 5.22 -5.12
C SER A 493 2.78 3.88 -4.45
N PRO A 494 2.42 3.86 -3.16
CA PRO A 494 1.94 2.64 -2.52
C PRO A 494 0.48 2.37 -2.91
N ALA A 495 0.09 1.10 -3.05
CA ALA A 495 -1.32 0.76 -3.32
C ALA A 495 -2.26 1.03 -2.12
N SER A 496 -1.71 1.15 -0.92
CA SER A 496 -2.44 1.28 0.35
C SER A 496 -1.68 2.12 1.38
N THR A 497 -2.40 2.60 2.41
CA THR A 497 -1.83 3.26 3.59
C THR A 497 -1.20 2.29 4.60
N GLY A 498 -0.95 1.02 4.22
CA GLY A 498 -0.48 -0.02 5.15
C GLY A 498 0.89 0.28 5.77
N GLY A 499 1.74 1.07 5.10
CA GLY A 499 2.99 1.59 5.69
C GLY A 499 2.75 2.56 6.84
N VAL A 500 1.75 3.44 6.67
CA VAL A 500 1.38 4.43 7.68
C VAL A 500 0.77 3.74 8.90
N GLU A 501 -0.12 2.75 8.71
CA GLU A 501 -0.70 1.97 9.80
C GLU A 501 0.36 1.19 10.62
N ARG A 502 1.38 0.63 9.95
CA ARG A 502 2.50 -0.05 10.65
C ARG A 502 3.33 0.94 11.45
N THR A 503 3.53 2.14 10.92
CA THR A 503 4.17 3.25 11.64
C THR A 503 3.38 3.62 12.89
N PHE A 504 2.06 3.62 12.81
CA PHE A 504 1.19 3.86 13.97
C PHE A 504 1.15 2.72 14.98
N SER A 505 1.39 1.48 14.56
CA SER A 505 1.58 0.38 15.50
C SER A 505 2.81 0.62 16.39
N ALA A 506 3.91 1.11 15.80
CA ALA A 506 5.08 1.54 16.57
C ALA A 506 4.76 2.74 17.48
N CYS A 507 3.98 3.71 16.98
CA CYS A 507 3.48 4.85 17.77
C CYS A 507 2.67 4.40 19.00
N GLY A 508 1.74 3.45 18.84
CA GLY A 508 0.95 2.88 19.94
C GLY A 508 1.82 2.18 20.99
N HIS A 509 2.91 1.52 20.58
CA HIS A 509 3.89 0.96 21.53
C HIS A 509 4.65 2.07 22.30
N MET A 510 5.00 3.17 21.62
CA MET A 510 5.66 4.32 22.26
C MET A 510 4.71 5.08 23.20
N HIS A 511 3.42 5.13 22.88
CA HIS A 511 2.35 5.73 23.68
C HIS A 511 1.53 4.66 24.46
N SER A 512 2.23 3.72 25.11
CA SER A 512 1.59 2.66 25.89
C SER A 512 1.00 3.17 27.22
N ASN A 513 0.23 2.31 27.92
CA ASN A 513 -0.37 2.63 29.21
C ASN A 513 0.65 3.10 30.28
N LEU A 514 1.92 2.70 30.16
CA LEU A 514 3.01 3.09 31.05
C LEU A 514 3.70 4.40 30.61
N ARG A 515 3.35 4.95 29.44
CA ARG A 515 3.95 6.14 28.83
C ARG A 515 2.91 7.22 28.46
N LYS A 516 1.74 7.23 29.10
CA LYS A 516 0.65 8.20 28.85
C LYS A 516 1.00 9.68 29.08
N ARG A 517 2.20 9.97 29.62
CA ARG A 517 2.70 11.34 29.83
C ARG A 517 3.61 11.84 28.69
N VAL A 518 3.86 11.02 27.66
CA VAL A 518 4.64 11.44 26.48
C VAL A 518 3.83 12.47 25.70
N THR A 519 4.41 13.66 25.51
CA THR A 519 3.78 14.72 24.72
C THR A 519 3.84 14.38 23.23
N GLU A 520 2.90 14.92 22.45
CA GLU A 520 2.87 14.73 20.99
C GLU A 520 4.21 15.11 20.33
N GLY A 521 4.84 16.20 20.77
CA GLY A 521 6.17 16.59 20.29
C GLY A 521 7.25 15.54 20.59
N THR A 522 7.23 14.91 21.76
CA THR A 522 8.21 13.84 22.07
C THR A 522 7.97 12.61 21.19
N LEU A 523 6.70 12.32 20.90
CA LEU A 523 6.28 11.22 20.05
C LEU A 523 6.70 11.45 18.58
N GLU A 524 6.51 12.67 18.06
CA GLU A 524 7.01 13.08 16.75
C GLU A 524 8.51 12.82 16.60
N HIS A 525 9.33 13.33 17.53
CA HIS A 525 10.78 13.16 17.47
C HIS A 525 11.20 11.69 17.63
N SER A 526 10.49 10.92 18.45
CA SER A 526 10.76 9.49 18.62
C SER A 526 10.45 8.69 17.35
N MET A 527 9.35 9.01 16.67
CA MET A 527 9.00 8.38 15.39
C MET A 527 9.99 8.76 14.29
N MET A 528 10.35 10.05 14.20
CA MET A 528 11.36 10.55 13.26
C MET A 528 12.71 9.86 13.46
N ALA A 529 13.19 9.78 14.70
CA ALA A 529 14.41 9.06 15.02
C ALA A 529 14.29 7.58 14.64
N SER A 530 13.24 6.89 15.07
CA SER A 530 13.10 5.45 14.85
C SER A 530 13.00 5.04 13.38
N ILE A 531 12.37 5.87 12.54
CA ILE A 531 12.04 5.53 11.15
C ILE A 531 13.09 6.06 10.18
N ASN A 532 13.65 7.24 10.43
CA ASN A 532 14.52 7.92 9.46
C ASN A 532 16.02 7.70 9.69
N THR A 533 16.45 7.14 10.81
CA THR A 533 17.88 6.85 11.03
C THR A 533 18.33 5.49 10.48
N GLN A 534 17.37 4.61 10.17
CA GLN A 534 17.58 3.34 9.44
C GLN A 534 17.72 3.62 7.95
#